data_AF-A0A956TX79-F1
#
_entry.id   AF-A0A956TX79-F1
#
_cell.length_a   1.000
_cell.length_b   1.000
_cell.length_c   1.000
_cell.angle_alpha   90.00
_cell.angle_beta   90.00
_cell.angle_gamma   90.00
#
_symmetry.space_group_name_H-M   'P 1'
#
loop_
_entity.id
_entity.type
_entity.pdbx_description
1 polymer ?
#
loop_
_entity_poly.entity_id
_entity_poly.type
_entity_poly.pdbx_seq_one_letter_code
_entity_poly.pdbx_strand_id
1 'polypeptide(L)'
;YKPNVADTRQSPAFEIFETFKAQGLEVLAYDPLLTDYNQVPLETLAQGADCLAVLVNHTDVQTLLSEQRQALMSVMRTPHIVVY
;
A
#
# COMPACT_ATOMS: atom_id res chain seq x y z
N TYR A 1 1.93 3.29 11.95
CA TYR A 1 1.49 4.46 12.75
C TYR A 1 2.39 5.68 12.52
N LYS A 2 3.72 5.54 12.55
CA LYS A 2 4.67 6.59 12.18
C LYS A 2 5.48 6.16 10.95
N PRO A 3 5.84 7.08 10.04
CA PRO A 3 6.83 6.78 9.01
C PRO A 3 8.10 6.21 9.65
N ASN A 4 8.67 5.20 9.00
CA ASN A 4 10.01 4.65 9.29
C ASN A 4 10.16 3.92 10.65
N VAL A 5 9.06 3.42 11.23
CA VAL A 5 9.09 2.58 12.44
C VAL A 5 8.13 1.40 12.29
N ALA A 6 8.59 0.18 12.57
CA ALA A 6 7.81 -1.06 12.50
C ALA A 6 6.79 -1.24 13.66
N ASP A 7 6.43 -0.18 14.37
CA ASP A 7 5.48 -0.26 15.49
C ASP A 7 4.05 -0.27 14.97
N THR A 8 3.42 -1.44 15.09
CA THR A 8 2.06 -1.73 14.65
C THR A 8 1.01 -1.54 15.75
N ARG A 9 1.42 -1.22 16.99
CA ARG A 9 0.49 -1.02 18.11
C ARG A 9 -0.38 0.21 17.84
N GLN A 10 -1.65 -0.03 17.46
CA GLN A 10 -2.67 0.96 17.11
C GLN A 10 -2.43 1.75 15.80
N SER A 11 -1.91 1.11 14.75
CA SER A 11 -1.80 1.79 13.44
C SER A 11 -3.19 2.01 12.82
N PRO A 12 -3.61 3.25 12.50
CA PRO A 12 -4.87 3.54 11.79
C PRO A 12 -4.98 2.80 10.45
N ALA A 13 -3.85 2.46 9.85
CA ALA A 13 -3.79 1.68 8.62
C ALA A 13 -4.47 0.30 8.75
N PHE A 14 -4.36 -0.36 9.91
CA PHE A 14 -5.03 -1.64 10.14
C PHE A 14 -6.54 -1.46 10.31
N GLU A 15 -7.00 -0.41 10.99
CA GLU A 15 -8.43 -0.13 11.12
C GLU A 15 -9.09 0.15 9.75
N ILE A 16 -8.40 0.88 8.87
CA ILE A 16 -8.84 1.14 7.50
C ILE A 16 -8.87 -0.16 6.69
N PHE A 17 -7.81 -0.98 6.78
CA PHE A 17 -7.72 -2.27 6.10
C PHE A 17 -8.87 -3.22 6.50
N GLU A 18 -9.11 -3.37 7.79
CA GLU A 18 -10.20 -4.21 8.32
C GLU A 18 -11.58 -3.65 7.93
N THR A 19 -11.76 -2.32 7.93
CA THR A 19 -13.01 -1.67 7.50
C THR A 19 -13.31 -1.97 6.04
N PHE A 20 -12.32 -1.84 5.15
CA PHE A 20 -12.51 -2.14 3.72
C PHE A 20 -12.79 -3.61 3.47
N LYS A 21 -12.08 -4.52 4.16
CA LYS A 21 -12.39 -5.96 4.08
C LYS A 21 -13.78 -6.29 4.58
N ALA A 22 -14.23 -5.67 5.68
CA ALA A 22 -15.58 -5.86 6.20
C ALA A 22 -16.69 -5.37 5.24
N GLN A 23 -16.37 -4.43 4.35
CA GLN A 23 -17.26 -3.97 3.27
C GLN A 23 -17.27 -4.90 2.04
N GLY A 24 -16.51 -5.99 2.06
CA GLY A 24 -16.43 -6.96 0.97
C GLY A 24 -15.45 -6.58 -0.14
N LEU A 25 -14.57 -5.59 0.10
CA LEU A 25 -13.51 -5.24 -0.83
C LEU A 25 -12.36 -6.24 -0.76
N GLU A 26 -11.73 -6.51 -1.90
CA GLU A 26 -10.45 -7.19 -1.96
C GLU A 26 -9.35 -6.18 -1.59
N VAL A 27 -8.68 -6.40 -0.46
CA VAL A 27 -7.66 -5.50 0.05
C VAL A 27 -6.36 -6.27 0.24
N LEU A 28 -5.31 -5.79 -0.44
CA LEU A 28 -3.94 -6.23 -0.28
C LEU A 28 -3.14 -5.15 0.45
N ALA A 29 -2.12 -5.56 1.20
CA ALA A 29 -1.30 -4.65 1.99
C ALA A 29 0.18 -4.81 1.66
N TYR A 30 0.89 -3.68 1.63
CA TYR A 30 2.32 -3.59 1.47
C TYR A 30 2.90 -2.68 2.55
N ASP A 31 3.92 -3.16 3.26
CA ASP A 31 4.72 -2.34 4.16
C ASP A 31 6.18 -2.78 4.07
N PRO A 32 7.11 -1.91 3.62
CA PRO A 32 8.50 -2.29 3.39
C PRO A 32 9.21 -2.75 4.67
N LEU A 33 8.72 -2.34 5.85
CA LEU A 33 9.34 -2.63 7.15
C LEU A 33 8.74 -3.86 7.84
N LEU A 34 7.66 -4.44 7.32
CA LEU A 34 7.00 -5.62 7.89
C LEU A 34 7.20 -6.83 6.98
N THR A 35 7.87 -7.86 7.49
CA THR A 35 8.20 -9.08 6.73
C THR A 35 6.98 -9.79 6.16
N ASP A 36 5.84 -9.76 6.85
CA ASP A 36 4.61 -10.40 6.38
C ASP A 36 3.92 -9.62 5.24
N TYR A 37 4.30 -8.35 5.05
CA TYR A 37 3.68 -7.44 4.07
C TYR A 37 4.66 -6.94 3.00
N ASN A 38 5.89 -7.47 2.94
CA ASN A 38 6.85 -7.17 1.88
C ASN A 38 7.32 -8.41 1.10
N GLN A 39 6.59 -9.52 1.21
CA GLN A 39 6.96 -10.81 0.62
C GLN A 39 7.01 -10.78 -0.92
N VAL A 40 6.26 -9.86 -1.54
CA VAL A 40 6.23 -9.65 -2.99
C VAL A 40 6.42 -8.17 -3.33
N PRO A 41 6.93 -7.84 -4.53
CA PRO A 41 7.05 -6.46 -4.99
C PRO A 41 5.69 -5.74 -5.03
N LEU A 42 5.70 -4.43 -4.77
CA LEU A 42 4.49 -3.60 -4.85
C LEU A 42 3.82 -3.66 -6.23
N GLU A 43 4.61 -3.75 -7.30
CA GLU A 43 4.10 -3.90 -8.68
C GLU A 43 3.23 -5.15 -8.85
N THR A 44 3.64 -6.27 -8.23
CA THR A 44 2.86 -7.51 -8.23
C THR A 44 1.52 -7.32 -7.51
N LEU A 45 1.50 -6.58 -6.40
CA LEU A 45 0.27 -6.27 -5.67
C LEU A 45 -0.62 -5.25 -6.39
N ALA A 46 -0.02 -4.35 -7.17
CA ALA A 46 -0.74 -3.34 -7.95
C ALA A 46 -1.39 -3.93 -9.22
N GLN A 47 -0.99 -5.13 -9.64
CA GLN A 47 -1.51 -5.75 -10.85
C GLN A 47 -3.01 -5.99 -10.74
N GLY A 48 -3.79 -5.37 -11.64
CA GLY A 48 -5.25 -5.47 -11.66
C GLY A 48 -5.97 -4.67 -10.57
N ALA A 49 -5.26 -3.94 -9.71
CA ALA A 49 -5.87 -3.10 -8.68
C ALA A 49 -6.60 -1.89 -9.30
N ASP A 50 -7.66 -1.42 -8.64
CA ASP A 50 -8.35 -0.18 -9.00
C ASP A 50 -7.88 1.03 -8.20
N CYS A 51 -7.19 0.79 -7.08
CA CYS A 51 -6.72 1.83 -6.19
C CYS A 51 -5.49 1.38 -5.42
N LEU A 52 -4.52 2.29 -5.27
CA LEU A 52 -3.40 2.17 -4.36
C LEU A 52 -3.48 3.34 -3.38
N ALA A 53 -3.75 3.03 -2.11
CA ALA A 53 -3.82 4.01 -1.03
C ALA A 53 -2.56 3.90 -0.16
N VAL A 54 -1.75 4.96 -0.13
CA VAL A 54 -0.62 5.05 0.79
C VAL A 54 -1.13 5.58 2.13
N LEU A 55 -1.24 4.68 3.10
CA LEU A 55 -1.74 5.00 4.45
C LEU A 55 -0.62 5.37 5.43
N VAL A 56 0.63 5.02 5.11
CA VAL A 56 1.80 5.41 5.88
C VAL A 56 2.89 5.85 4.92
N ASN A 57 3.31 7.11 5.05
CA ASN A 57 4.23 7.75 4.12
C ASN A 57 5.71 7.41 4.41
N HIS A 58 6.08 6.13 4.35
CA HIS A 58 7.47 5.69 4.48
C HIS A 58 8.34 6.29 3.38
N THR A 59 9.59 6.64 3.71
CA THR A 59 10.53 7.20 2.72
C THR A 59 10.72 6.24 1.54
N ASP A 60 10.79 4.93 1.81
CA ASP A 60 10.95 3.91 0.77
C ASP A 60 9.74 3.86 -0.18
N VAL A 61 8.53 4.04 0.34
CA VAL A 61 7.30 4.09 -0.47
C VAL A 61 7.28 5.37 -1.32
N GLN A 62 7.74 6.50 -0.77
CA GLN A 62 7.86 7.75 -1.53
C GLN A 62 8.85 7.62 -2.68
N THR A 63 10.03 7.06 -2.42
CA THR A 63 11.05 6.82 -3.44
C THR A 63 10.51 5.89 -4.53
N LEU A 64 9.93 4.74 -4.14
CA LEU A 64 9.35 3.78 -5.06
C LEU A 64 8.27 4.43 -5.93
N LEU A 65 7.34 5.19 -5.33
CA LEU A 65 6.34 5.91 -6.10
C LEU A 65 6.96 6.95 -7.02
N SER A 66 7.96 7.71 -6.60
CA SER A 66 8.60 8.72 -7.45
C SER A 66 9.28 8.11 -8.69
N GLU A 67 9.86 6.93 -8.54
CA GLU A 67 10.61 6.24 -9.60
C GLU A 67 9.70 5.38 -10.50
N GLN A 68 8.69 4.74 -9.91
CA GLN A 68 7.96 3.64 -10.56
C GLN A 68 6.48 3.95 -10.78
N ARG A 69 6.00 5.17 -10.48
CA ARG A 69 4.57 5.55 -10.62
C ARG A 69 3.96 5.08 -11.94
N GLN A 70 4.64 5.36 -13.05
CA GLN A 70 4.14 5.05 -14.37
C GLN A 70 4.05 3.54 -14.62
N ALA A 71 5.04 2.77 -14.15
CA ALA A 71 5.02 1.31 -14.24
C ALA A 71 3.87 0.73 -13.42
N LEU A 72 3.70 1.18 -12.17
CA LEU A 72 2.58 0.79 -11.31
C LEU A 72 1.23 1.09 -11.96
N MET A 73 1.04 2.31 -12.49
CA MET A 73 -0.21 2.69 -13.16
C MET A 73 -0.49 1.84 -14.41
N SER A 74 0.55 1.33 -15.09
CA SER A 74 0.38 0.53 -16.31
C SER A 74 -0.10 -0.90 -16.05
N VAL A 75 0.11 -1.44 -14.85
CA VAL A 75 -0.33 -2.79 -14.46
C VAL A 75 -1.66 -2.81 -13.72
N MET A 76 -2.13 -1.64 -13.26
CA MET A 76 -3.43 -1.47 -12.60
C MET A 76 -4.60 -1.58 -13.59
N ARG A 77 -5.76 -2.07 -13.12
CA ARG A 77 -6.99 -2.10 -13.92
C ARG A 77 -7.57 -0.69 -14.09
N THR A 78 -7.63 0.04 -12.98
CA THR A 78 -8.05 1.45 -12.94
C THR A 78 -6.99 2.20 -12.15
N PRO A 79 -6.17 3.07 -12.75
CA PRO A 79 -5.03 3.65 -12.05
C PRO A 79 -5.44 4.84 -11.18
N HIS A 80 -5.75 4.58 -9.91
CA HIS A 80 -5.92 5.61 -8.88
C HIS A 80 -4.88 5.44 -7.76
N ILE A 81 -3.96 6.39 -7.63
CA ILE A 81 -2.95 6.39 -6.57
C ILE A 81 -3.21 7.60 -5.67
N VAL A 82 -3.56 7.34 -4.41
CA VAL A 82 -3.86 8.36 -3.40
C VAL A 82 -2.84 8.25 -2.27
N VAL A 83 -2.28 9.39 -1.87
CA VAL A 83 -1.29 9.49 -0.79
C VAL A 83 -1.86 10.38 0.31
N TYR A 84 -1.89 9.89 1.54
CA TYR A 84 -2.40 10.58 2.73
C TYR A 84 -1.28 11.03 3.67
#